data_AF-A0A6N8Z7P5-F1
#
_entry.id   AF-A0A6N8Z7P5-F1
#
_cell.length_a   1.000
_cell.length_b   1.000
_cell.length_c   1.000
_cell.angle_alpha   90.00
_cell.angle_beta   90.00
_cell.angle_gamma   90.00
#
_symmetry.space_group_name_H-M   'P 1'
#
loop_
_entity.id
_entity.type
_entity.pdbx_description
1 polymer ?
#
loop_
_entity_poly.entity_id
_entity_poly.type
_entity_poly.pdbx_seq_one_letter_code
_entity_poly.pdbx_strand_id
1 'polypeptide(L)'
;MIGILLAVGVWGMVGKRNLVKKLIGLNVLQSAIILFFISGSLRDGGTVPILFQGEHGKAEDFVNPLPHVLMLTAIVVSVAVTAVALAFLKRIHREFGTVDEAEILSEMERQS
;
A
#
# COMPACT_ATOMS: atom_id res chain seq x y z
N MET A 1 6.79 -7.72 14.03
CA MET A 1 5.42 -7.52 13.54
C MET A 1 5.37 -7.03 12.09
N ILE A 2 6.01 -5.90 11.74
CA ILE A 2 5.98 -5.33 10.38
C ILE A 2 6.50 -6.29 9.29
N GLY A 3 7.59 -7.02 9.58
CA GLY A 3 8.12 -8.03 8.64
C GLY A 3 7.13 -9.14 8.27
N ILE A 4 6.22 -9.50 9.18
CA ILE A 4 5.17 -10.50 8.92
C ILE A 4 4.15 -9.92 7.94
N LEU A 5 3.75 -8.66 8.11
CA LEU A 5 2.82 -7.98 7.20
C LEU A 5 3.42 -7.84 5.79
N LEU A 6 4.70 -7.50 5.69
CA LEU A 6 5.42 -7.47 4.41
C LEU A 6 5.41 -8.85 3.74
N ALA A 7 5.77 -9.90 4.47
CA ALA A 7 5.77 -11.27 3.96
C ALA A 7 4.38 -11.73 3.52
N VAL A 8 3.34 -11.45 4.31
CA VAL A 8 1.94 -11.80 3.99
C VAL A 8 1.45 -11.02 2.77
N GLY A 9 1.78 -9.74 2.64
CA GLY A 9 1.42 -8.93 1.47
C GLY A 9 2.04 -9.47 0.17
N VAL A 10 3.34 -9.78 0.20
CA VAL A 10 4.04 -10.40 -0.94
C VAL A 10 3.47 -11.79 -1.26
N TRP A 11 3.27 -12.64 -0.24
CA TRP A 11 2.68 -13.96 -0.42
C TRP A 11 1.28 -13.87 -1.01
N GLY A 12 0.43 -12.96 -0.53
CA GLY A 12 -0.93 -12.76 -1.02
C GLY A 12 -0.97 -12.35 -2.48
N MET A 13 0.00 -11.55 -2.92
CA MET A 13 0.12 -11.08 -4.31
C MET A 13 0.64 -12.17 -5.26
N VAL A 14 1.63 -12.97 -4.85
CA VAL A 14 2.25 -14.00 -5.69
C VAL A 14 1.50 -15.34 -5.63
N GLY A 15 1.02 -15.74 -4.45
CA GLY A 15 0.52 -17.09 -4.19
C GLY A 15 -0.96 -17.31 -4.48
N LYS A 16 -1.74 -16.27 -4.81
CA LYS A 16 -3.20 -16.40 -5.06
C LYS A 16 -3.49 -16.23 -6.55
N ARG A 17 -4.26 -17.17 -7.13
CA ARG A 17 -4.71 -17.10 -8.55
C ARG A 17 -5.84 -16.10 -8.78
N ASN A 18 -6.65 -15.85 -7.76
CA ASN A 18 -7.76 -14.91 -7.86
C ASN A 18 -7.23 -13.46 -7.78
N LEU A 19 -7.52 -12.66 -8.80
CA LEU A 19 -7.01 -11.30 -8.94
C LEU A 19 -7.51 -10.35 -7.83
N VAL A 20 -8.70 -10.59 -7.26
CA VAL A 20 -9.20 -9.83 -6.09
C VAL A 20 -8.34 -10.10 -4.85
N LYS A 21 -7.93 -11.35 -4.65
CA LYS A 21 -7.05 -11.72 -3.52
C LYS A 21 -5.65 -11.12 -3.71
N LYS A 22 -5.16 -11.02 -4.94
CA LYS A 22 -3.91 -10.30 -5.24
C LYS A 22 -4.01 -8.82 -4.90
N LEU A 23 -5.14 -8.17 -5.24
CA LEU A 23 -5.38 -6.76 -4.92
C LEU A 23 -5.44 -6.51 -3.41
N ILE A 24 -6.04 -7.41 -2.64
CA ILE A 24 -6.02 -7.36 -1.17
C ILE A 24 -4.58 -7.52 -0.65
N GLY A 25 -3.81 -8.46 -1.21
CA GLY A 25 -2.39 -8.64 -0.88
C GLY A 25 -1.55 -7.37 -1.13
N LEU A 26 -1.82 -6.68 -2.24
CA LEU A 26 -1.19 -5.40 -2.56
C LEU A 26 -1.52 -4.30 -1.52
N ASN A 27 -2.78 -4.20 -1.09
CA ASN A 27 -3.21 -3.24 -0.07
C ASN A 27 -2.55 -3.50 1.30
N VAL A 28 -2.42 -4.79 1.67
CA VAL A 28 -1.70 -5.19 2.89
C VAL A 28 -0.22 -4.83 2.79
N LEU A 29 0.41 -5.07 1.63
CA LEU A 29 1.80 -4.71 1.38
C LEU A 29 2.03 -3.19 1.49
N GLN A 30 1.16 -2.38 0.89
CA GLN A 30 1.21 -0.92 0.98
C GLN A 30 1.12 -0.44 2.44
N SER A 31 0.18 -0.99 3.21
CA SER A 31 0.02 -0.68 4.63
C SER A 31 1.27 -1.05 5.44
N ALA A 32 1.88 -2.20 5.14
CA ALA A 32 3.10 -2.66 5.81
C ALA A 32 4.30 -1.74 5.52
N ILE A 33 4.44 -1.26 4.28
CA ILE A 33 5.48 -0.29 3.90
C ILE A 33 5.28 1.03 4.63
N ILE A 34 4.04 1.51 4.72
CA ILE A 34 3.71 2.74 5.44
C ILE A 34 4.12 2.62 6.92
N LEU A 35 3.74 1.52 7.58
CA LEU A 35 4.11 1.26 8.96
C LEU A 35 5.63 1.12 9.15
N PHE A 36 6.33 0.53 8.18
CA PHE A 36 7.80 0.42 8.20
C PHE A 36 8.47 1.80 8.23
N PHE A 37 8.05 2.72 7.36
CA PHE A 37 8.61 4.06 7.29
C PHE A 37 8.24 4.93 8.51
N ILE A 38 6.99 4.85 8.99
CA ILE A 38 6.56 5.58 10.19
C ILE A 38 7.35 5.07 11.41
N SER A 39 7.44 3.76 11.57
CA SER A 39 8.18 3.16 12.70
C SER A 39 9.66 3.50 12.68
N GLY A 40 10.29 3.61 11.51
CA GLY A 40 11.69 4.03 11.37
C GLY A 40 11.92 5.53 11.53
N SER A 41 10.85 6.35 11.45
CA SER A 41 10.91 7.80 11.57
C SER A 41 10.70 8.31 13.00
N LEU A 42 10.24 7.45 13.91
CA LEU A 42 10.04 7.80 15.31
C LEU A 42 11.40 7.98 16.00
N ARG A 43 11.55 9.08 16.74
CA ARG A 43 12.73 9.39 17.55
C ARG A 43 12.25 9.56 18.99
N ASP A 44 12.88 8.88 19.94
CA ASP A 44 12.53 8.98 21.37
C ASP A 44 12.71 10.43 21.84
N GLY A 45 11.65 11.02 22.40
CA GLY A 45 11.61 12.43 22.83
C GLY A 45 11.15 13.44 21.77
N GLY A 46 10.83 12.99 20.54
CA GLY A 46 10.34 13.84 19.47
C GLY A 46 8.90 14.35 19.70
N THR A 47 8.76 15.65 19.94
CA THR A 47 7.50 16.40 19.90
C THR A 47 7.09 16.65 18.44
N VAL A 48 5.79 16.83 18.20
CA VAL A 48 5.25 17.13 16.87
C VAL A 48 5.86 18.44 16.36
N PRO A 49 6.31 18.52 15.10
CA PRO A 49 6.91 19.73 14.51
C PRO A 49 5.84 20.80 14.23
N ILE A 50 5.23 21.31 15.30
CA ILE A 50 4.27 22.40 15.30
C ILE A 50 4.92 23.54 16.05
N LEU A 51 5.29 24.60 15.33
CA LEU A 51 5.81 25.81 15.94
C LEU A 51 4.63 26.59 16.55
N PHE A 52 4.47 26.53 17.87
CA PHE A 52 3.57 27.44 18.58
C PHE A 52 4.21 28.83 18.63
N GLN A 53 3.44 29.88 18.30
CA GLN A 53 3.93 31.26 18.36
C GLN A 53 4.45 31.57 19.77
N GLY A 54 5.78 31.75 19.91
CA GLY A 54 6.42 32.19 21.15
C GLY A 54 7.32 31.15 21.84
N GLU A 55 7.32 29.89 21.44
CA GLU A 55 8.23 28.88 22.00
C GLU A 55 9.41 28.60 21.05
N HIS A 56 10.62 28.96 21.49
CA HIS A 56 11.87 28.52 20.87
C HIS A 56 12.17 27.08 21.31
N GLY A 57 11.34 26.12 20.87
CA GLY A 57 11.63 24.70 21.02
C GLY A 57 12.94 24.35 20.31
N LYS A 58 13.84 23.63 20.96
CA LYS A 58 15.10 23.20 20.34
C LYS A 58 14.78 22.28 19.17
N ALA A 59 15.42 22.52 18.01
CA ALA A 59 15.19 21.73 16.79
C ALA A 59 15.43 20.21 16.97
N GLU A 60 16.19 19.84 18.00
CA GLU A 60 16.56 18.48 18.36
C GLU A 60 15.40 17.65 18.96
N ASP A 61 14.36 18.32 19.44
CA ASP A 61 13.20 17.71 20.08
C ASP A 61 12.06 17.42 19.09
N PHE A 62 12.24 17.58 17.77
CA PHE A 62 11.18 17.35 16.79
C PHE A 62 11.32 16.01 16.04
N VAL A 63 10.19 15.33 15.83
CA VAL A 63 10.12 14.17 14.92
C VAL A 63 10.40 14.62 13.49
N ASN A 64 11.13 13.81 12.72
CA ASN A 64 11.40 14.10 11.31
C ASN A 64 10.08 14.15 10.50
N PRO A 65 9.70 15.30 9.92
CA PRO A 65 8.44 15.41 9.18
C PRO A 65 8.52 14.76 7.78
N LEU A 66 9.72 14.50 7.25
CA LEU A 66 9.89 14.02 5.87
C LEU A 66 9.20 12.66 5.64
N PRO A 67 9.41 11.62 6.46
CA PRO A 67 8.74 10.33 6.24
C PRO A 67 7.23 10.45 6.41
N HIS A 68 6.75 11.31 7.31
CA HIS A 68 5.31 11.49 7.53
C HIS A 68 4.59 12.06 6.30
N VAL A 69 5.17 13.08 5.66
CA VAL A 69 4.62 13.65 4.41
C VAL A 69 4.70 12.65 3.26
N LEU A 70 5.81 11.92 3.12
CA LEU A 70 5.97 10.88 2.10
C LEU A 70 4.95 9.73 2.27
N MET A 71 4.57 9.40 3.51
CA MET A 71 3.56 8.37 3.74
C MET A 71 2.14 8.87 3.45
N LEU A 72 1.85 10.15 3.71
CA LEU A 72 0.56 10.73 3.33
C LEU A 72 0.33 10.66 1.81
N THR A 73 1.37 10.96 1.01
CA THR A 73 1.28 10.84 -0.44
C THR A 73 1.14 9.37 -0.88
N ALA A 74 1.87 8.45 -0.23
CA ALA A 74 1.74 7.02 -0.49
C ALA A 74 0.30 6.50 -0.25
N ILE A 75 -0.39 6.98 0.78
CA ILE A 75 -1.79 6.62 1.08
C ILE A 75 -2.74 7.11 -0.03
N VAL A 76 -2.58 8.33 -0.51
CA VAL A 76 -3.45 8.85 -1.57
C VAL A 76 -3.23 8.09 -2.88
N VAL A 77 -1.97 7.83 -3.23
CA VAL A 77 -1.62 7.05 -4.43
C VAL A 77 -2.13 5.62 -4.33
N SER A 78 -2.04 4.97 -3.16
CA SER A 78 -2.50 3.59 -2.98
C SER A 78 -4.01 3.44 -3.19
N VAL A 79 -4.81 4.37 -2.69
CA VAL A 79 -6.27 4.40 -2.89
C VAL A 79 -6.60 4.63 -4.37
N ALA A 80 -5.89 5.56 -5.04
CA ALA A 80 -6.08 5.81 -6.47
C ALA A 80 -5.76 4.57 -7.33
N VAL A 81 -4.63 3.90 -7.06
CA VAL A 81 -4.25 2.66 -7.76
C VAL A 81 -5.27 1.55 -7.48
N THR A 82 -5.76 1.42 -6.25
CA THR A 82 -6.79 0.42 -5.91
C THR A 82 -8.10 0.69 -6.64
N ALA A 83 -8.54 1.94 -6.75
CA ALA A 83 -9.73 2.32 -7.52
C ALA A 83 -9.59 1.95 -9.00
N VAL A 84 -8.44 2.26 -9.61
CA VAL A 84 -8.14 1.89 -10.99
C VAL A 84 -8.11 0.36 -11.14
N ALA A 85 -7.43 -0.36 -10.26
CA ALA A 85 -7.36 -1.82 -10.29
C ALA A 85 -8.75 -2.46 -10.19
N LEU A 86 -9.64 -1.94 -9.34
CA LEU A 86 -11.03 -2.41 -9.24
C LEU A 86 -11.82 -2.16 -10.53
N ALA A 87 -11.61 -1.00 -11.18
CA ALA A 87 -12.23 -0.71 -12.47
C ALA A 87 -11.78 -1.71 -13.55
N PHE A 88 -10.48 -2.05 -13.57
CA PHE A 88 -9.94 -3.10 -14.45
C PHE A 88 -10.51 -4.48 -14.13
N LEU A 89 -10.55 -4.88 -12.85
CA LEU A 89 -11.13 -6.15 -12.42
C LEU A 89 -12.59 -6.28 -12.85
N LYS A 90 -13.38 -5.20 -12.72
CA LYS A 90 -14.77 -5.16 -13.18
C LYS A 90 -14.86 -5.35 -14.70
N ARG A 91 -13.95 -4.74 -15.46
CA ARG A 91 -13.91 -4.89 -16.92
C ARG A 91 -13.54 -6.31 -17.34
N ILE A 92 -12.49 -6.88 -16.74
CA ILE A 92 -12.05 -8.26 -16.97
C ILE A 92 -13.17 -9.24 -16.65
N HIS A 93 -13.84 -9.07 -15.51
CA HIS A 93 -14.96 -9.94 -15.14
C HIS A 93 -16.14 -9.84 -16.13
N ARG A 94 -16.38 -8.66 -16.73
CA ARG A 94 -17.42 -8.50 -17.76
C ARG A 94 -17.07 -9.17 -19.08
N GLU A 95 -15.78 -9.31 -19.39
CA GLU A 95 -15.28 -9.83 -20.66
C GLU A 95 -15.04 -11.35 -20.61
N PHE A 96 -14.43 -11.84 -19.53
CA PHE A 96 -14.08 -13.25 -19.34
C PHE A 96 -15.04 -14.02 -18.42
N GLY A 97 -15.97 -13.34 -17.75
CA GLY A 97 -16.88 -13.97 -16.77
C GLY A 97 -16.21 -14.41 -15.46
N THR A 98 -14.88 -14.33 -15.38
CA THR A 98 -14.07 -14.81 -14.25
C THR A 98 -13.07 -13.75 -13.78
N VAL A 99 -12.55 -13.95 -12.57
CA VAL A 99 -11.44 -13.18 -12.00
C VAL A 99 -10.29 -14.09 -11.58
N ASP A 100 -10.31 -15.34 -12.02
CA ASP A 100 -9.18 -16.26 -11.88
C ASP A 100 -8.20 -16.09 -13.03
N GLU A 101 -6.95 -15.83 -12.69
CA GLU A 101 -5.88 -15.57 -13.65
C GLU A 101 -5.64 -16.75 -14.62
N ALA A 102 -5.71 -17.99 -14.14
CA ALA A 102 -5.41 -19.15 -14.96
C ALA A 102 -6.47 -19.37 -16.06
N GLU A 103 -7.74 -19.10 -15.73
CA GLU A 103 -8.85 -19.19 -16.66
C GLU A 103 -8.78 -18.07 -17.71
N ILE A 104 -8.45 -16.84 -17.29
CA ILE A 104 -8.24 -15.71 -18.22
C ILE A 104 -7.12 -16.02 -19.21
N LEU A 105 -5.97 -16.52 -18.74
CA LEU A 105 -4.84 -16.90 -19.58
C LEU A 105 -5.23 -17.95 -20.63
N SER A 106 -5.97 -18.98 -20.22
CA SER A 106 -6.41 -20.04 -21.13
C SER A 106 -7.37 -19.54 -22.22
N GLU A 107 -8.24 -18.59 -21.90
CA GLU A 107 -9.17 -18.02 -22.88
C GLU A 107 -8.45 -17.09 -23.87
N MET A 108 -7.42 -16.37 -23.42
CA MET A 108 -6.57 -15.55 -24.29
C MET A 108 -5.76 -16.41 -25.27
N GLU A 109 -5.20 -17.53 -24.84
CA GLU A 109 -4.49 -18.48 -25.71
C GLU A 109 -5.41 -19.09 -26.77
N ARG A 110 -6.69 -19.28 -26.45
CA ARG A 110 -7.69 -19.85 -27.36
C ARG A 110 -8.14 -18.88 -28.45
N GLN A 111 -7.91 -17.58 -28.27
CA GLN A 111 -8.24 -16.51 -29.23
C GLN A 111 -7.05 -16.08 -30.10
N SER A 112 -5.84 -16.57 -29.82
CA SER A 112 -4.61 -16.32 -30.59
C SER A 112 -4.33 -17.41 -31.63
#